data_AF-A0A4Q2X2B0-F1
#
_entry.id   AF-A0A4Q2X2B0-F1
#
_cell.length_a   1.000
_cell.length_b   1.000
_cell.length_c   1.000
_cell.angle_alpha   90.00
_cell.angle_beta   90.00
_cell.angle_gamma   90.00
#
_symmetry.space_group_name_H-M   'P 1'
#
loop_
_entity.id
_entity.type
_entity.pdbx_description
1 polymer ?
#
loop_
_entity_poly.entity_id
_entity_poly.type
_entity_poly.pdbx_seq_one_letter_code
_entity_poly.pdbx_strand_id
1 'polypeptide(L)'
;KAAGILVEAGSDFAVVGIGLNVNSTGFPAEVADIATSMRMEAGREFSRADVLGEIIRSFARRRLQIGQDFDELVSAVSVRCVLTGRRVSLTTAGGPRVGKVTGIAPGGELLLQTDHGVERLIQADEVRLLPD
;
A
#
# COMPACT_ATOMS: atom_id res chain seq x y z
N LYS A 1 -10.31 -0.57 2.46
CA LYS A 1 -9.04 -1.32 2.68
C LYS A 1 -9.36 -2.81 2.82
N ALA A 2 -8.82 -3.65 1.93
CA ALA A 2 -9.02 -5.11 1.99
C ALA A 2 -7.80 -5.87 2.51
N ALA A 3 -6.60 -5.29 2.41
CA ALA A 3 -5.36 -5.95 2.80
C ALA A 3 -4.40 -4.98 3.50
N GLY A 4 -3.44 -5.55 4.23
CA GLY A 4 -2.28 -4.87 4.78
C GLY A 4 -1.04 -5.73 4.58
N ILE A 5 0.09 -5.09 4.28
CA ILE A 5 1.40 -5.73 4.16
C ILE A 5 2.33 -5.04 5.14
N LEU A 6 3.03 -5.83 5.97
CA LEU A 6 4.08 -5.37 6.87
C LEU A 6 5.36 -6.12 6.53
N VAL A 7 6.48 -5.40 6.45
CA VAL A 7 7.80 -5.99 6.23
C VAL A 7 8.70 -5.60 7.39
N GLU A 8 9.25 -6.60 8.07
CA GLU A 8 10.24 -6.43 9.13
C GLU A 8 11.57 -7.03 8.66
N ALA A 9 12.63 -6.22 8.63
CA ALA A 9 13.94 -6.67 8.16
C ALA A 9 14.89 -6.92 9.33
N GLY A 10 15.58 -8.07 9.31
CA GLY A 10 16.74 -8.35 10.12
C GLY A 10 18.04 -8.06 9.34
N SER A 11 19.17 -8.55 9.85
CA SER A 11 20.49 -8.39 9.21
C SER A 11 20.58 -9.03 7.82
N ASP A 12 19.90 -10.15 7.63
CA ASP A 12 20.08 -11.07 6.51
C ASP A 12 18.76 -11.71 6.06
N PHE A 13 17.63 -11.26 6.61
CA PHE A 13 16.30 -11.74 6.25
C PHE A 13 15.27 -10.61 6.29
N ALA A 14 14.14 -10.83 5.63
CA ALA A 14 12.95 -10.01 5.78
C ALA A 14 11.74 -10.91 6.03
N VAL A 15 10.94 -10.57 7.04
CA VAL A 15 9.66 -11.21 7.36
C VAL A 15 8.57 -10.38 6.71
N VAL A 16 7.82 -10.99 5.79
CA VAL A 16 6.72 -10.33 5.08
C VAL A 16 5.38 -10.87 5.61
N GLY A 17 4.69 -10.07 6.41
CA GLY A 17 3.33 -10.33 6.86
C GLY A 17 2.30 -9.79 5.87
N ILE A 18 1.39 -10.63 5.38
CA ILE A 18 0.28 -10.22 4.51
C ILE A 18 -1.05 -10.61 5.16
N GLY A 19 -1.84 -9.61 5.54
CA GLY A 19 -3.22 -9.78 5.99
C GLY A 19 -4.19 -9.44 4.87
N LEU A 20 -5.15 -10.33 4.57
CA LEU A 20 -6.19 -10.10 3.56
C LEU A 20 -7.56 -10.51 4.11
N ASN A 21 -8.52 -9.60 4.01
CA ASN A 21 -9.92 -9.87 4.33
C ASN A 21 -10.56 -10.65 3.17
N VAL A 22 -10.71 -11.97 3.33
CA VAL A 22 -11.24 -12.84 2.26
C VAL A 22 -12.78 -12.91 2.32
N ASN A 23 -13.32 -13.62 3.32
CA ASN A 23 -14.76 -13.91 3.41
C ASN A 23 -15.50 -13.15 4.52
N SER A 24 -14.86 -12.15 5.14
CA SER A 24 -15.49 -11.30 6.16
C SER A 24 -16.75 -10.63 5.58
N THR A 25 -17.84 -10.63 6.34
CA THR A 25 -19.14 -10.04 5.93
C THR A 25 -19.45 -8.73 6.62
N GLY A 26 -18.60 -8.31 7.55
CA GLY A 26 -18.74 -7.06 8.29
C GLY A 26 -17.49 -6.80 9.12
N PHE A 27 -17.40 -5.59 9.65
CA PHE A 27 -16.28 -5.12 10.47
C PHE A 27 -16.81 -4.35 11.68
N PRO A 28 -16.02 -4.25 12.77
CA PRO A 28 -16.36 -3.38 13.89
C PRO A 28 -16.62 -1.94 13.45
N ALA A 29 -17.53 -1.24 14.14
CA ALA A 29 -17.98 0.11 13.77
C ALA A 29 -16.83 1.10 13.56
N GLU A 30 -15.76 0.97 14.34
CA GLU A 30 -14.57 1.83 14.29
C GLU A 30 -13.86 1.85 12.94
N VAL A 31 -14.01 0.78 12.14
CA VAL A 31 -13.33 0.63 10.84
C VAL A 31 -14.28 0.27 9.70
N ALA A 32 -15.59 0.17 9.97
CA ALA A 32 -16.59 -0.29 9.00
C ALA A 32 -16.59 0.55 7.72
N ASP A 33 -16.35 1.87 7.82
CA ASP A 33 -16.35 2.79 6.68
C ASP A 33 -15.08 2.69 5.82
N ILE A 34 -14.00 2.12 6.36
CA ILE A 34 -12.69 2.09 5.69
C ILE A 34 -12.20 0.68 5.39
N ALA A 35 -12.87 -0.36 5.88
CA ALA A 35 -12.52 -1.77 5.68
C ALA A 35 -13.52 -2.46 4.74
N THR A 36 -13.01 -3.36 3.90
CA THR A 36 -13.84 -4.23 3.05
C THR A 36 -13.17 -5.61 2.93
N SER A 37 -13.82 -6.55 2.24
CA SER A 37 -13.33 -7.90 1.97
C SER A 37 -13.56 -8.31 0.51
N MET A 38 -12.86 -9.34 0.04
CA MET A 38 -13.12 -9.89 -1.30
C MET A 38 -14.58 -10.31 -1.48
N ARG A 39 -15.19 -10.93 -0.46
CA ARG A 39 -16.59 -11.34 -0.49
C ARG A 39 -17.54 -10.16 -0.62
N MET A 40 -17.30 -9.09 0.13
CA MET A 40 -18.17 -7.91 0.11
C MET A 40 -18.12 -7.20 -1.25
N GLU A 41 -16.92 -7.09 -1.85
CA GLU A 41 -16.75 -6.45 -3.16
C GLU A 41 -17.22 -7.32 -4.34
N ALA A 42 -17.06 -8.64 -4.26
CA ALA A 42 -17.39 -9.56 -5.36
C ALA A 42 -18.76 -10.25 -5.22
N GLY A 43 -19.45 -10.09 -4.09
CA GLY A 43 -20.76 -10.70 -3.84
C GLY A 43 -20.75 -12.23 -3.71
N ARG A 44 -19.58 -12.86 -3.53
CA ARG A 44 -19.44 -14.33 -3.44
C ARG A 44 -18.33 -14.76 -2.49
N GLU A 45 -18.39 -16.00 -2.02
CA GLU A 45 -17.30 -16.57 -1.23
C GLU A 45 -16.11 -17.03 -2.08
N PHE A 46 -14.93 -17.07 -1.44
CA PHE A 46 -13.68 -17.52 -2.03
C PHE A 46 -13.06 -18.63 -1.20
N SER A 47 -12.44 -19.61 -1.86
CA SER A 47 -11.57 -20.59 -1.22
C SER A 47 -10.31 -19.89 -0.70
N ARG A 48 -10.10 -19.93 0.62
CA ARG A 48 -8.90 -19.34 1.24
C ARG A 48 -7.61 -19.99 0.75
N ALA A 49 -7.64 -21.29 0.45
CA ALA A 49 -6.49 -22.02 -0.06
C ALA A 49 -6.10 -21.53 -1.47
N ASP A 50 -7.10 -21.33 -2.34
CA ASP A 50 -6.85 -20.83 -3.70
C ASP A 50 -6.34 -19.39 -3.69
N VAL A 51 -6.95 -18.54 -2.86
CA VAL A 51 -6.49 -17.15 -2.65
C VAL A 51 -5.05 -17.11 -2.15
N LEU A 52 -4.71 -17.94 -1.16
CA LEU A 52 -3.33 -18.04 -0.67
C LEU A 52 -2.37 -18.52 -1.76
N GLY A 53 -2.76 -19.52 -2.54
CA GLY A 53 -1.98 -20.02 -3.67
C GLY A 53 -1.67 -18.92 -4.69
N GLU A 54 -2.65 -18.08 -5.03
CA GLU A 54 -2.44 -16.94 -5.93
C GLU A 54 -1.55 -15.85 -5.35
N ILE A 55 -1.66 -15.56 -4.05
CA ILE A 55 -0.78 -14.61 -3.37
C ILE A 55 0.66 -15.11 -3.43
N ILE A 56 0.91 -16.38 -3.09
CA ILE A 56 2.26 -16.98 -3.13
C ILE A 56 2.82 -16.95 -4.54
N ARG A 57 2.05 -17.36 -5.55
CA ARG A 57 2.47 -17.30 -6.96
C ARG A 57 2.82 -15.88 -7.39
N SER A 58 1.99 -14.91 -7.04
CA SER A 58 2.19 -13.50 -7.40
C SER A 58 3.40 -12.91 -6.69
N PHE A 59 3.56 -13.20 -5.39
CA PHE A 59 4.72 -12.79 -4.61
C PHE A 59 6.01 -13.40 -5.16
N ALA A 60 6.00 -14.69 -5.52
CA ALA A 60 7.14 -15.39 -6.10
C ALA A 60 7.58 -14.81 -7.46
N ARG A 61 6.67 -14.21 -8.24
CA ARG A 61 7.03 -13.45 -9.44
C ARG A 61 7.62 -12.09 -9.08
N ARG A 62 6.97 -11.34 -8.20
CA ARG A 62 7.41 -10.00 -7.78
C ARG A 62 8.76 -10.01 -7.08
N ARG A 63 9.08 -11.04 -6.29
CA ARG A 63 10.38 -11.16 -5.61
C ARG A 63 11.56 -11.23 -6.58
N LEU A 64 11.36 -11.70 -7.82
CA LEU A 64 12.42 -11.76 -8.83
C LEU A 64 12.84 -10.36 -9.29
N GLN A 65 11.98 -9.36 -9.07
CA GLN A 65 12.25 -7.94 -9.34
C GLN A 65 13.02 -7.26 -8.18
N ILE A 66 13.47 -8.02 -7.17
CA ILE A 66 14.33 -7.48 -6.12
C ILE A 66 15.75 -7.40 -6.68
N GLY A 67 16.27 -6.18 -6.82
CA GLY A 67 17.60 -5.94 -7.37
C GLY A 67 17.70 -6.01 -8.90
N GLN A 68 16.61 -6.29 -9.60
CA GLN A 68 16.47 -6.29 -11.07
C GLN A 68 15.09 -5.71 -11.43
N ASP A 69 14.93 -5.02 -12.56
CA ASP A 69 13.61 -4.56 -13.06
C ASP A 69 12.76 -3.74 -12.06
N PHE A 70 13.39 -2.99 -11.15
CA PHE A 70 12.69 -2.19 -10.14
C PHE A 70 11.75 -1.14 -10.77
N ASP A 71 12.13 -0.59 -11.91
CA ASP A 71 11.32 0.37 -12.66
C ASP A 71 9.96 -0.22 -13.09
N GLU A 72 9.90 -1.51 -13.44
CA GLU A 72 8.63 -2.18 -13.77
C GLU A 72 7.73 -2.31 -12.54
N LEU A 73 8.32 -2.58 -11.37
CA LEU A 73 7.58 -2.64 -10.11
C LEU A 73 7.03 -1.25 -9.75
N VAL A 74 7.86 -0.21 -9.81
CA VAL A 74 7.46 1.18 -9.54
C VAL A 74 6.35 1.61 -10.50
N SER A 75 6.46 1.29 -11.80
CA SER A 75 5.41 1.57 -12.79
C SER A 75 4.10 0.87 -12.43
N ALA A 76 4.15 -0.42 -12.09
CA ALA A 76 2.97 -1.18 -11.71
C ALA A 76 2.27 -0.65 -10.45
N VAL A 77 3.04 -0.16 -9.47
CA VAL A 77 2.51 0.47 -8.25
C VAL A 77 1.95 1.86 -8.57
N SER A 78 2.67 2.67 -9.35
CA SER A 78 2.31 4.05 -9.67
C SER A 78 0.93 4.16 -10.31
N VAL A 79 0.63 3.29 -11.28
CA VAL A 79 -0.68 3.27 -11.97
C VAL A 79 -1.83 2.79 -11.08
N ARG A 80 -1.54 2.18 -9.91
CA ARG A 80 -2.52 1.69 -8.93
C ARG A 80 -2.53 2.51 -7.64
N CYS A 81 -1.68 3.52 -7.53
CA CYS A 81 -1.52 4.30 -6.33
C CYS A 81 -2.74 5.22 -6.13
N VAL A 82 -3.60 4.88 -5.17
CA VAL A 82 -4.79 5.67 -4.82
C VAL A 82 -4.48 7.08 -4.31
N LEU A 83 -3.24 7.32 -3.88
CA LEU A 83 -2.81 8.61 -3.35
C LEU A 83 -2.49 9.62 -4.46
N THR A 84 -2.09 9.16 -5.65
CA THR A 84 -1.67 10.06 -6.74
C THR A 84 -2.78 11.04 -7.11
N GLY A 85 -2.45 12.32 -7.12
CA GLY A 85 -3.38 13.42 -7.38
C GLY A 85 -4.22 13.84 -6.18
N ARG A 86 -4.10 13.19 -5.02
CA ARG A 86 -4.88 13.48 -3.81
C ARG A 86 -4.09 14.31 -2.80
N ARG A 87 -4.80 15.10 -2.00
CA ARG A 87 -4.23 15.81 -0.85
C ARG A 87 -4.16 14.85 0.34
N VAL A 88 -3.03 14.82 1.03
CA VAL A 88 -2.77 13.89 2.14
C VAL A 88 -2.15 14.60 3.34
N SER A 89 -2.34 14.00 4.51
CA SER A 89 -1.54 14.27 5.71
C SER A 89 -0.68 13.04 6.00
N LEU A 90 0.60 13.27 6.28
CA LEU A 90 1.60 12.24 6.59
C LEU A 90 2.18 12.49 7.98
N THR A 91 2.36 11.43 8.76
CA THR A 91 3.21 11.48 9.96
C THR A 91 4.59 10.95 9.59
N THR A 92 5.62 11.77 9.75
CA THR A 92 7.01 11.38 9.48
C THR A 92 7.86 11.58 10.74
N ALA A 93 9.06 11.00 10.78
CA ALA A 93 10.01 11.24 11.86
C ALA A 93 10.36 12.73 12.05
N GLY A 94 10.31 13.53 10.97
CA GLY A 94 10.51 14.97 10.98
C GLY A 94 9.23 15.79 11.26
N GLY A 95 8.19 15.17 11.79
CA GLY A 95 6.89 15.79 12.08
C GLY A 95 5.86 15.64 10.94
N PRO A 96 4.66 16.23 11.12
CA PRO A 96 3.60 16.12 10.14
C PRO A 96 3.99 16.81 8.81
N ARG A 97 3.49 16.26 7.71
CA ARG A 97 3.56 16.87 6.36
C ARG A 97 2.17 16.88 5.74
N VAL A 98 1.86 17.94 5.01
CA VAL A 98 0.59 18.07 4.27
C VAL A 98 0.90 18.55 2.87
N GLY A 99 0.27 17.94 1.87
CA GLY A 99 0.48 18.31 0.48
C GLY A 99 -0.31 17.45 -0.48
N LYS A 100 -0.11 17.67 -1.78
CA LYS A 100 -0.69 16.87 -2.85
C LYS A 100 0.32 15.84 -3.33
N VAL A 101 -0.04 14.57 -3.35
CA VAL A 101 0.83 13.53 -3.93
C VAL A 101 0.83 13.69 -5.44
N THR A 102 2.00 13.87 -6.04
CA THR A 102 2.15 14.00 -7.50
C THR A 102 2.60 12.71 -8.17
N GLY A 103 3.03 11.71 -7.40
CA GLY A 103 3.37 10.38 -7.89
C GLY A 103 4.37 9.65 -7.00
N ILE A 104 5.05 8.68 -7.58
CA ILE A 104 6.13 7.92 -6.96
C ILE A 104 7.38 8.10 -7.85
N ALA A 105 8.50 8.45 -7.24
CA ALA A 105 9.78 8.59 -7.95
C ALA A 105 10.41 7.23 -8.28
N PRO A 106 11.40 7.18 -9.20
CA PRO A 106 12.06 5.93 -9.59
C PRO A 106 12.72 5.16 -8.45
N GLY A 107 13.08 5.82 -7.33
CA GLY A 107 13.61 5.17 -6.14
C GLY A 107 12.53 4.62 -5.19
N GLY A 108 11.25 4.74 -5.55
CA GLY A 108 10.11 4.34 -4.72
C GLY A 108 9.64 5.42 -3.75
N GLU A 109 10.19 6.64 -3.81
CA GLU A 109 9.81 7.73 -2.90
C GLU A 109 8.46 8.34 -3.29
N LEU A 110 7.63 8.66 -2.30
CA LEU A 110 6.42 9.42 -2.51
C LEU A 110 6.78 10.87 -2.84
N LEU A 111 6.25 11.40 -3.96
CA LEU A 111 6.42 12.80 -4.35
C LEU A 111 5.27 13.63 -3.78
N LEU A 112 5.58 14.54 -2.86
CA LEU A 112 4.60 15.40 -2.19
C LEU A 112 4.83 16.86 -2.56
N GLN A 113 3.88 17.45 -3.28
CA GLN A 113 3.83 18.89 -3.51
C GLN A 113 3.28 19.60 -2.26
N THR A 114 4.14 20.32 -1.57
CA THR A 114 3.82 21.21 -0.45
C THR A 114 3.85 22.67 -0.90
N ASP A 115 3.55 23.59 0.01
CA ASP A 115 3.63 25.04 -0.23
C ASP A 115 5.10 25.51 -0.36
N HIS A 116 6.07 24.69 0.05
CA HIS A 116 7.50 24.97 -0.01
C HIS A 116 8.21 24.29 -1.19
N GLY A 117 7.50 23.50 -2.01
CA GLY A 117 8.04 22.79 -3.16
C GLY A 117 7.70 21.30 -3.16
N VAL A 118 8.44 20.51 -3.93
CA VAL A 118 8.25 19.05 -3.99
C VAL A 118 9.21 18.37 -3.01
N GLU A 119 8.65 17.66 -2.03
CA GLU A 119 9.38 16.79 -1.13
C GLU A 119 9.38 15.34 -1.65
N ARG A 120 10.49 14.61 -1.41
CA ARG A 120 10.61 13.17 -1.68
C ARG A 120 10.65 12.42 -0.36
N LEU A 121 9.68 11.55 -0.13
CA LEU A 121 9.51 10.86 1.15
C LEU A 121 9.64 9.35 0.97
N ILE A 122 10.65 8.76 1.61
CA ILE A 122 10.87 7.30 1.60
C ILE A 122 9.98 6.60 2.64
N GLN A 123 9.68 7.26 3.75
CA GLN A 123 8.94 6.67 4.87
C GLN A 123 7.95 7.67 5.49
N ALA A 124 6.78 7.15 5.82
CA ALA A 124 5.78 7.78 6.68
C ALA A 124 5.15 6.70 7.57
N ASP A 125 4.94 7.02 8.84
CA ASP A 125 4.34 6.10 9.81
C ASP A 125 2.83 5.97 9.58
N GLU A 126 2.21 7.07 9.12
CA GLU A 126 0.81 7.12 8.78
C GLU A 126 0.56 8.02 7.57
N VAL A 127 -0.40 7.62 6.73
CA VAL A 127 -0.91 8.41 5.60
C VAL A 127 -2.42 8.48 5.68
N ARG A 128 -2.97 9.70 5.66
CA ARG A 128 -4.42 9.95 5.62
C ARG A 128 -4.77 10.76 4.39
N LEU A 129 -5.75 10.28 3.62
CA LEU A 129 -6.39 11.09 2.59
C LEU A 129 -7.15 12.23 3.27
N LEU A 130 -6.94 13.44 2.79
CA LEU A 130 -7.74 14.60 3.20
C LEU A 130 -8.92 14.75 2.24
N PRO A 131 -10.06 15.30 2.72
CA PRO A 131 -11.13 15.73 1.83
C PRO A 131 -10.60 16.70 0.78
N ASP A 132 -11.22 16.68 -0.41
CA ASP A 132 -10.89 17.63 -1.47
C ASP A 132 -11.34 19.06 -1.09
#